data_AF-A0A969B101-F1
#
_entry.id   AF-A0A969B101-F1
#
_cell.length_a   1.000
_cell.length_b   1.000
_cell.length_c   1.000
_cell.angle_alpha   90.00
_cell.angle_beta   90.00
_cell.angle_gamma   90.00
#
_symmetry.space_group_name_H-M   'P 1'
#
loop_
_entity.id
_entity.type
_entity.pdbx_description
1 polymer ?
#
loop_
_entity_poly.entity_id
_entity_poly.type
_entity_poly.pdbx_seq_one_letter_code
_entity_poly.pdbx_strand_id
1 'polypeptide(L)'
;MVTGKIFEYLVSERPILAIGPTDGDLAAILKETQTGVISDFEDGVKLKEHIEYYYGLYKKQKLKVHPIHPEKYSRKNLTREIAEQLNGLLK
;
A
#
# COMPACT_ATOMS: atom_id res chain seq x y z
N MET A 1 -8.88 -8.20 4.05
CA MET A 1 -9.52 -7.04 4.73
C MET A 1 -8.52 -5.90 4.78
N VAL A 2 -8.86 -4.76 4.19
CA VAL A 2 -8.01 -3.56 4.15
C VAL A 2 -8.65 -2.47 5.01
N THR A 3 -7.88 -1.82 5.87
CA THR A 3 -8.40 -0.71 6.71
C THR A 3 -8.44 0.59 5.92
N GLY A 4 -9.43 1.45 6.19
CA GLY A 4 -9.58 2.73 5.47
C GLY A 4 -8.38 3.67 5.57
N LYS A 5 -7.54 3.54 6.62
CA LYS A 5 -6.33 4.35 6.81
C LYS A 5 -5.25 4.08 5.76
N ILE A 6 -5.23 2.88 5.16
CA ILE A 6 -4.27 2.55 4.10
C ILE A 6 -4.34 3.58 2.96
N PHE A 7 -5.55 4.01 2.59
CA PHE A 7 -5.74 4.97 1.50
C PHE A 7 -5.12 6.34 1.79
N GLU A 8 -5.09 6.76 3.06
CA GLU A 8 -4.40 7.98 3.47
C GLU A 8 -2.88 7.81 3.40
N TYR A 9 -2.37 6.63 3.71
CA TYR A 9 -0.94 6.34 3.64
C TYR A 9 -0.41 6.25 2.21
N LEU A 10 -1.20 5.72 1.26
CA LEU A 10 -0.82 5.65 -0.16
C LEU A 10 -0.51 7.02 -0.77
N VAL A 11 -1.18 8.07 -0.28
CA VAL A 11 -0.98 9.46 -0.75
C VAL A 11 -0.06 10.28 0.15
N SER A 12 0.51 9.68 1.20
CA SER A 12 1.38 10.38 2.16
C SER A 12 2.81 10.60 1.66
N GLU A 13 3.15 10.07 0.47
CA GLU A 13 4.50 10.09 -0.13
C GLU A 13 5.59 9.54 0.80
N ARG A 14 5.21 8.63 1.70
CA ARG A 14 6.12 7.92 2.59
C ARG A 14 6.04 6.41 2.36
N PRO A 15 7.17 5.70 2.45
CA PRO A 15 7.15 4.25 2.38
C PRO A 15 6.34 3.65 3.52
N ILE A 16 5.45 2.73 3.15
CA ILE A 16 4.62 1.99 4.10
C ILE A 16 5.37 0.70 4.48
N LEU A 17 5.52 0.49 5.78
CA LEU A 17 5.95 -0.79 6.35
C LEU A 17 4.73 -1.47 6.95
N ALA A 18 4.25 -2.53 6.31
CA ALA A 18 3.11 -3.29 6.77
C ALA A 18 3.54 -4.61 7.43
N ILE A 19 2.72 -5.07 8.38
CA ILE A 19 2.82 -6.40 8.97
C ILE A 19 1.51 -7.12 8.65
N GLY A 20 1.59 -8.28 8.02
CA GLY A 20 0.43 -9.05 7.60
C GLY A 20 0.74 -10.14 6.58
N PRO A 21 -0.28 -10.87 6.11
CA PRO A 21 -0.10 -11.95 5.13
C PRO A 21 0.55 -11.39 3.86
N THR A 22 1.67 -11.98 3.47
CA THR A 22 2.48 -11.51 2.33
C THR A 22 1.82 -11.75 0.97
N ASP A 23 0.74 -12.52 0.94
CA ASP A 23 -0.12 -12.83 -0.22
C ASP A 23 -1.52 -12.19 -0.11
N GLY A 24 -1.79 -11.38 0.91
CA GLY A 24 -3.09 -10.75 1.13
C GLY A 24 -3.34 -9.47 0.30
N ASP A 25 -4.56 -8.95 0.39
CA ASP A 25 -5.01 -7.74 -0.35
C ASP A 25 -4.05 -6.56 -0.21
N LEU A 26 -3.57 -6.30 1.02
CA LEU A 26 -2.67 -5.19 1.29
C LEU A 26 -1.31 -5.39 0.61
N ALA A 27 -0.79 -6.62 0.57
CA ALA A 27 0.45 -6.94 -0.13
C ALA A 27 0.32 -6.64 -1.63
N ALA A 28 -0.80 -7.02 -2.23
CA ALA A 28 -1.11 -6.72 -3.62
C ALA A 28 -1.16 -5.20 -3.89
N ILE A 29 -1.85 -4.43 -3.04
CA ILE A 29 -1.96 -2.97 -3.17
C ILE A 29 -0.57 -2.30 -3.04
N LEU A 30 0.23 -2.67 -2.04
CA LEU A 30 1.57 -2.09 -1.84
C LEU A 30 2.50 -2.37 -3.02
N LYS A 31 2.40 -3.59 -3.59
CA LYS A 31 3.16 -3.99 -4.77
C LYS A 31 2.72 -3.26 -6.03
N GLU A 32 1.41 -3.18 -6.27
CA GLU A 32 0.82 -2.49 -7.43
C GLU A 32 1.19 -1.01 -7.43
N THR A 33 1.12 -0.38 -6.25
CA THR A 33 1.34 1.07 -6.10
C THR A 33 2.78 1.45 -5.84
N GLN A 34 3.70 0.50 -5.64
CA GLN A 34 5.10 0.75 -5.24
C GLN A 34 5.25 1.67 -4.02
N THR A 35 4.33 1.56 -3.07
CA THR A 35 4.26 2.45 -1.90
C THR A 35 4.92 1.88 -0.66
N GLY A 36 5.34 0.61 -0.65
CA GLY A 36 5.86 0.01 0.57
C GLY A 36 6.21 -1.48 0.47
N VAL A 37 6.46 -2.06 1.64
CA VAL A 37 6.80 -3.48 1.83
C VAL A 37 5.94 -4.09 2.92
N ILE A 38 5.83 -5.42 2.91
CA ILE A 38 5.09 -6.19 3.91
C ILE A 38 5.96 -7.32 4.46
N SER A 39 5.91 -7.48 5.78
CA SER A 39 6.49 -8.62 6.50
C SER A 39 5.39 -9.49 7.06
N ASP A 40 5.61 -10.81 7.06
CA ASP A 40 4.70 -11.75 7.72
C ASP A 40 4.73 -11.53 9.24
N PHE A 41 3.66 -11.95 9.94
CA PHE A 41 3.55 -11.81 11.39
C PHE A 41 4.68 -12.53 12.13
N GLU A 42 5.12 -13.68 11.61
CA GLU A 42 6.14 -14.51 12.24
C GLU A 42 7.55 -14.24 11.70
N ASP A 43 7.70 -13.37 10.69
CA ASP A 43 8.98 -13.08 10.05
C ASP A 43 9.65 -11.82 10.64
N GLY A 44 10.10 -11.96 11.89
CA GLY A 44 10.82 -10.90 12.60
C GLY A 44 12.16 -10.52 11.95
N VAL A 45 12.80 -11.46 11.23
CA VAL A 45 14.07 -11.22 10.53
C VAL A 45 13.84 -10.23 9.39
N LYS A 46 12.87 -10.52 8.51
CA LYS A 46 12.54 -9.64 7.39
C LYS A 46 12.00 -8.29 7.82
N LEU A 47 11.21 -8.24 8.89
CA LEU A 47 10.76 -6.98 9.48
C LEU A 47 11.94 -6.10 9.91
N LYS A 48 12.95 -6.69 10.58
CA LYS A 48 14.16 -5.98 10.97
C LYS A 48 14.93 -5.46 9.75
N GLU A 49 15.11 -6.28 8.72
CA GLU A 49 15.78 -5.89 7.47
C GLU A 49 15.09 -4.70 6.80
N HIS A 50 13.75 -4.70 6.72
CA HIS A 50 12.99 -3.58 6.18
C HIS A 50 13.18 -2.29 6.99
N ILE A 51 13.18 -2.39 8.33
CA ILE A 51 13.41 -1.24 9.22
C ILE A 51 14.82 -0.68 9.01
N GLU A 52 15.85 -1.53 9.00
CA GLU A 52 17.24 -1.13 8.80
C GLU A 52 17.44 -0.46 7.43
N TYR A 53 16.82 -1.01 6.38
CA TYR A 53 16.84 -0.44 5.04
C TYR A 53 16.24 0.98 5.00
N TYR A 54 15.00 1.14 5.48
CA TYR A 54 14.34 2.45 5.48
C TYR A 54 15.03 3.44 6.40
N TYR A 55 15.53 3.01 7.56
CA TYR A 55 16.31 3.86 8.44
C TYR A 55 17.63 4.33 7.78
N GLY A 56 18.29 3.45 7.03
CA GLY A 56 19.45 3.79 6.22
C GLY A 56 19.16 4.85 5.15
N LEU A 57 18.04 4.74 4.44
CA LEU A 57 17.58 5.75 3.49
C LEU A 57 17.22 7.07 4.17
N TYR A 58 16.55 7.02 5.32
CA TYR A 58 16.22 8.20 6.12
C TYR A 58 17.47 8.99 6.51
N LYS A 59 18.48 8.32 7.08
CA LYS A 59 19.76 8.97 7.45
C LYS A 59 20.47 9.62 6.28
N LYS A 60 20.28 9.11 5.06
CA LYS A 60 20.84 9.66 3.82
C LYS A 60 19.96 10.74 3.18
N GLN A 61 18.82 11.08 3.77
CA GLN A 61 17.77 11.94 3.18
C GLN A 61 17.27 11.43 1.82
N LYS A 62 17.30 10.10 1.64
CA LYS A 62 16.86 9.39 0.42
C LYS A 62 15.60 8.56 0.64
N LEU A 63 14.92 8.73 1.78
CA LEU A 63 13.64 8.05 2.03
C LEU A 63 12.55 8.69 1.18
N LYS A 64 12.37 8.16 -0.04
CA LYS A 64 11.36 8.60 -1.00
C LYS A 64 10.65 7.37 -1.55
N VAL A 65 9.38 7.56 -1.89
CA VAL A 65 8.60 6.62 -2.70
C VAL A 65 8.11 7.33 -3.94
N HIS A 66 7.84 6.55 -4.98
CA HIS A 66 7.26 7.02 -6.23
C HIS A 66 5.98 6.22 -6.46
N PRO A 67 4.86 6.60 -5.80
CA PRO A 67 3.62 5.87 -5.91
C PRO A 67 3.17 5.79 -7.37
N ILE A 68 2.80 4.59 -7.81
CA ILE A 68 2.19 4.34 -9.11
C ILE A 68 0.68 4.29 -8.92
N HIS A 69 -0.03 5.20 -9.56
CA HIS A 69 -1.50 5.28 -9.56
C HIS A 69 -2.20 5.18 -8.19
N PRO A 70 -1.72 5.84 -7.11
CA PRO A 70 -2.38 5.78 -5.80
C PRO A 70 -3.83 6.30 -5.84
N GLU A 71 -4.16 7.16 -6.81
CA GLU A 71 -5.50 7.69 -7.04
C GLU A 71 -6.52 6.61 -7.39
N LYS A 72 -6.11 5.45 -7.94
CA LYS A 72 -6.99 4.29 -8.20
C LYS A 72 -7.80 3.95 -6.95
N TYR A 73 -7.15 4.01 -5.80
CA TYR A 73 -7.73 3.69 -4.50
C TYR A 73 -8.36 4.90 -3.79
N SER A 74 -8.52 6.04 -4.47
CA SER A 74 -9.28 7.17 -3.93
C SER A 74 -10.75 6.79 -3.78
N ARG A 75 -11.41 7.34 -2.75
CA ARG A 75 -12.87 7.16 -2.54
C ARG A 75 -13.66 7.42 -3.83
N LYS A 76 -13.31 8.49 -4.56
CA LYS A 76 -13.96 8.86 -5.81
C LYS A 76 -13.84 7.78 -6.89
N ASN A 77 -12.65 7.20 -7.06
CA ASN A 77 -12.41 6.20 -8.10
C ASN A 77 -13.02 4.85 -7.74
N LEU A 78 -12.87 4.40 -6.49
CA LEU A 78 -13.51 3.17 -6.02
C LEU A 78 -15.04 3.24 -6.11
N THR A 79 -15.64 4.36 -5.72
CA THR A 79 -17.11 4.54 -5.87
C THR A 79 -17.53 4.57 -7.33
N ARG A 80 -16.70 5.10 -8.24
CA ARG A 80 -16.98 5.05 -9.68
C ARG A 80 -17.01 3.61 -10.18
N GLU A 81 -16.00 2.80 -9.85
CA GLU A 81 -15.94 1.39 -10.26
C GLU A 81 -17.19 0.63 -9.78
N ILE A 82 -17.61 0.86 -8.53
CA ILE A 82 -18.85 0.26 -7.99
C ILE A 82 -20.07 0.70 -8.81
N ALA A 83 -20.21 1.99 -9.08
CA ALA A 83 -21.35 2.52 -9.85
C ALA A 83 -21.39 1.97 -11.29
N GLU A 84 -20.23 1.80 -11.93
CA GLU A 84 -20.12 1.20 -13.26
C GLU A 84 -20.56 -0.27 -13.26
N GLN A 85 -20.14 -1.06 -12.27
CA GLN A 85 -20.58 -2.45 -12.11
C GLN A 85 -22.09 -2.54 -11.89
N LEU A 86 -22.66 -1.69 -11.01
CA LEU A 86 -24.09 -1.66 -10.75
C LEU A 86 -24.90 -1.29 -12.00
N ASN A 87 -24.46 -0.30 -12.76
CA ASN A 87 -25.08 0.07 -14.03
C ASN A 87 -25.01 -1.06 -15.07
N GLY A 88 -23.95 -1.87 -15.04
CA GLY A 88 -23.80 -3.06 -15.88
C GLY A 88 -24.85 -4.15 -15.59
N LEU A 89 -25.32 -4.26 -14.35
CA LEU A 89 -26.36 -5.23 -13.95
C LEU A 89 -27.78 -4.81 -14.35
N LEU A 90 -27.99 -3.55 -14.71
CA LEU A 90 -29.29 -3.02 -15.15
C LEU A 90 -29.49 -3.11 -16.67
N LYS A 91 -28.51 -3.63 -17.40
CA LYS A 91 -28.57 -3.91 -18.85
C LYS A 91 -28.86 -5.37 -19.09
#